data_AF-A0A831KBA3-F1
#
_entry.id   AF-A0A831KBA3-F1
#
_cell.length_a   1.000
_cell.length_b   1.000
_cell.length_c   1.000
_cell.angle_alpha   90.00
_cell.angle_beta   90.00
_cell.angle_gamma   90.00
#
_symmetry.space_group_name_H-M   'P 1'
#
loop_
_entity.id
_entity.type
_entity.pdbx_description
1 polymer ?
#
loop_
_entity_poly.entity_id
_entity_poly.type
_entity_poly.pdbx_seq_one_letter_code
_entity_poly.pdbx_strand_id
1 'polypeptide(L)'
;MSKLTHFDEQGQAHMVDVGAKDYTHRVAVTSGQIRMEPETLKLIAEGGHKKGDVLGIARVAGIMAAKKTPDLVPLCHPLALTRIAIDFEVDESSSRILCRTQVETRGQTGVEMEALCATQVALLTIYD
;
A
#
# COMPACT_ATOMS: atom_id res chain seq x y z
N MET A 1 22.53 -17.53 -7.16
CA MET A 1 21.49 -17.17 -6.18
C MET A 1 21.86 -15.83 -5.59
N SER A 2 21.00 -14.82 -5.69
CA SER A 2 21.27 -13.50 -5.10
C SER A 2 21.30 -13.63 -3.57
N LYS A 3 22.39 -13.17 -2.93
CA LYS A 3 22.56 -13.16 -1.47
C LYS A 3 21.35 -12.43 -0.86
N LEU A 4 20.63 -13.08 0.07
CA LEU A 4 19.51 -12.43 0.78
C LEU A 4 20.08 -11.25 1.56
N THR A 5 19.62 -10.03 1.26
CA THR A 5 20.23 -8.82 1.82
C THR A 5 19.82 -8.57 3.28
N HIS A 6 18.71 -9.12 3.74
CA HIS A 6 18.18 -8.88 5.10
C HIS A 6 18.71 -9.85 6.16
N PHE A 7 19.57 -10.80 5.78
CA PHE A 7 20.15 -11.77 6.69
C PHE A 7 21.67 -11.65 6.66
N ASP A 8 22.30 -11.63 7.83
CA ASP A 8 23.77 -11.64 7.92
C ASP A 8 24.34 -13.04 7.66
N GLU A 9 25.65 -13.19 7.78
CA GLU A 9 26.33 -14.48 7.53
C GLU A 9 26.02 -15.56 8.58
N GLN A 10 25.38 -15.16 9.69
CA GLN A 10 24.92 -16.04 10.76
C GLN A 10 23.41 -16.33 10.66
N GLY A 11 22.73 -15.78 9.64
CA GLY A 11 21.29 -15.93 9.44
C GLY A 11 20.44 -15.02 10.33
N GLN A 12 21.01 -14.00 10.97
CA GLN A 12 20.28 -13.03 11.78
C GLN A 12 19.70 -11.93 10.90
N ALA A 13 18.47 -11.52 11.22
CA ALA A 13 17.80 -10.41 10.56
C ALA A 13 18.54 -9.09 10.84
N HIS A 14 18.87 -8.35 9.79
CA HIS A 14 19.43 -7.01 9.90
C HIS A 14 18.82 -6.08 8.85
N MET A 15 18.71 -4.80 9.20
CA MET A 15 18.35 -3.75 8.25
C MET A 15 19.59 -3.41 7.42
N VAL A 16 19.46 -3.46 6.10
CA VAL A 16 20.56 -3.21 5.16
C VAL A 16 21.04 -1.77 5.28
N ASP A 17 22.35 -1.54 5.40
CA ASP A 17 22.90 -0.19 5.29
C ASP A 17 22.78 0.31 3.85
N VAL A 18 22.11 1.45 3.68
CA VAL A 18 21.89 2.12 2.39
C VAL A 18 22.60 3.48 2.31
N GLY A 19 23.36 3.87 3.34
CA GLY A 19 23.93 5.21 3.51
C GLY A 19 24.89 5.65 2.39
N ALA A 20 25.55 4.71 1.71
CA ALA A 20 26.43 4.98 0.58
C ALA A 20 25.73 5.02 -0.79
N LYS A 21 24.41 4.73 -0.85
CA LYS A 21 23.66 4.76 -2.12
C LYS A 21 23.24 6.18 -2.48
N ASP A 22 23.11 6.47 -3.77
CA ASP A 22 22.63 7.78 -4.23
C ASP A 22 21.15 8.01 -3.90
N TYR A 23 20.81 9.28 -3.67
CA TYR A 23 19.43 9.74 -3.61
C TYR A 23 18.86 9.88 -5.00
N THR A 24 17.85 9.06 -5.32
CA THR A 24 17.13 9.11 -6.59
C THR A 24 15.64 9.25 -6.36
N HIS A 25 14.90 9.74 -7.37
CA HIS A 25 13.44 9.67 -7.37
C HIS A 25 13.02 8.23 -7.59
N ARG A 26 12.16 7.72 -6.70
CA ARG A 26 11.72 6.34 -6.67
C ARG A 26 10.21 6.30 -6.61
N VAL A 27 9.63 5.43 -7.41
CA VAL A 27 8.19 5.28 -7.57
C VAL A 27 7.86 3.80 -7.52
N ALA A 28 6.89 3.43 -6.70
CA ALA A 28 6.29 2.10 -6.71
C ALA A 28 4.80 2.21 -7.03
N VAL A 29 4.32 1.32 -7.90
CA VAL A 29 2.91 1.19 -8.24
C VAL A 29 2.47 -0.23 -7.91
N THR A 30 1.40 -0.36 -7.14
CA THR A 30 0.81 -1.64 -6.77
C THR A 30 -0.66 -1.65 -7.12
N SER A 31 -1.21 -2.85 -7.28
CA SER A 31 -2.64 -3.04 -7.41
C SER A 31 -3.12 -4.20 -6.56
N GLY A 32 -4.39 -4.15 -6.19
CA GLY A 32 -5.10 -5.23 -5.52
C GLY A 32 -6.58 -5.13 -5.82
N GLN A 33 -7.34 -6.12 -5.38
CA GLN A 33 -8.77 -6.14 -5.59
C GLN A 33 -9.48 -6.80 -4.42
N ILE A 34 -10.72 -6.39 -4.20
CA ILE A 34 -11.64 -7.03 -3.27
C ILE A 34 -12.93 -7.40 -4.01
N ARG A 35 -13.35 -8.65 -3.87
CA ARG A 35 -14.60 -9.18 -4.43
C ARG A 35 -15.65 -9.26 -3.34
N MET A 36 -16.89 -9.04 -3.71
CA MET A 36 -18.03 -9.05 -2.79
C MET A 36 -19.30 -9.44 -3.55
N GLU A 37 -20.40 -9.62 -2.84
CA GLU A 37 -21.71 -9.82 -3.48
C GLU A 37 -22.11 -8.58 -4.31
N PRO A 38 -22.84 -8.76 -5.43
CA PRO A 38 -23.29 -7.64 -6.27
C PRO A 38 -24.10 -6.59 -5.50
N GLU A 39 -24.93 -7.03 -4.54
CA GLU A 39 -25.74 -6.14 -3.70
C GLU A 39 -24.86 -5.27 -2.79
N THR A 40 -23.79 -5.83 -2.20
CA THR A 40 -22.82 -5.08 -1.40
C THR A 40 -22.09 -4.05 -2.25
N LEU A 41 -21.66 -4.44 -3.45
CA LEU A 41 -20.96 -3.52 -4.36
C LEU A 41 -21.86 -2.33 -4.74
N LYS A 42 -23.13 -2.61 -5.04
CA LYS A 42 -24.12 -1.57 -5.36
C LYS A 42 -24.31 -0.59 -4.21
N LEU A 43 -24.39 -1.07 -2.96
CA LEU A 43 -24.50 -0.20 -1.79
C LEU A 43 -23.27 0.71 -1.61
N ILE A 44 -22.08 0.22 -1.90
CA ILE A 44 -20.85 1.02 -1.88
C ILE A 44 -20.87 2.07 -3.00
N ALA A 45 -21.23 1.67 -4.22
CA ALA A 45 -21.25 2.55 -5.39
C ALA A 45 -22.28 3.68 -5.26
N GLU A 46 -23.44 3.40 -4.68
CA GLU A 46 -24.51 4.37 -4.44
C GLU A 46 -24.26 5.27 -3.22
N GLY A 47 -23.19 5.02 -2.45
CA GLY A 47 -22.91 5.73 -1.19
C GLY A 47 -23.94 5.46 -0.08
N GLY A 48 -24.76 4.41 -0.24
CA GLY A 48 -25.88 4.07 0.64
C GLY A 48 -25.50 3.23 1.86
N HIS A 49 -24.21 2.96 2.07
CA HIS A 49 -23.76 2.18 3.22
C HIS A 49 -23.87 2.98 4.53
N LYS A 50 -24.23 2.33 5.63
CA LYS A 50 -24.39 2.97 6.96
C LYS A 50 -23.15 3.72 7.46
N LYS A 51 -21.96 3.40 6.92
CA LYS A 51 -20.68 4.04 7.24
C LYS A 51 -20.36 5.29 6.39
N GLY A 52 -21.17 5.65 5.38
CA GLY A 52 -20.92 6.78 4.48
C GLY A 52 -19.98 6.42 3.32
N ASP A 53 -19.09 7.35 2.94
CA ASP A 53 -18.14 7.20 1.82
C ASP A 53 -17.04 6.18 2.13
N VAL A 54 -17.34 4.89 1.86
CA VAL A 54 -16.43 3.76 2.08
C VAL A 54 -15.12 3.93 1.33
N LEU A 55 -15.16 4.38 0.06
CA LEU A 55 -13.97 4.55 -0.76
C LEU A 55 -13.11 5.72 -0.29
N GLY A 56 -13.73 6.82 0.15
CA GLY A 56 -13.05 7.95 0.77
C GLY A 56 -12.32 7.54 2.05
N ILE A 57 -12.99 6.79 2.94
CA ILE A 57 -12.38 6.30 4.19
C ILE A 57 -11.23 5.33 3.89
N ALA A 58 -11.42 4.38 2.97
CA ALA A 58 -10.39 3.45 2.55
C ALA A 58 -9.15 4.15 1.96
N ARG A 59 -9.36 5.25 1.21
CA ARG A 59 -8.28 6.08 0.68
C ARG A 59 -7.44 6.70 1.80
N VAL A 60 -8.09 7.28 2.81
CA VAL A 60 -7.41 7.88 3.96
C VAL A 60 -6.63 6.81 4.73
N ALA A 61 -7.24 5.65 4.98
CA ALA A 61 -6.60 4.54 5.67
C ALA A 61 -5.34 4.05 4.92
N GLY A 62 -5.41 3.87 3.61
CA GLY A 62 -4.25 3.50 2.79
C GLY A 62 -3.14 4.56 2.83
N ILE A 63 -3.48 5.87 2.77
CA ILE A 63 -2.49 6.96 2.91
C ILE A 63 -1.81 6.92 4.28
N MET A 64 -2.56 6.65 5.34
CA MET A 64 -2.00 6.51 6.69
C MET A 64 -1.10 5.28 6.80
N ALA A 65 -1.48 4.16 6.17
CA ALA A 65 -0.73 2.92 6.19
C ALA A 65 0.63 3.04 5.48
N ALA A 66 0.69 3.67 4.31
CA ALA A 66 1.97 3.96 3.63
C ALA A 66 2.96 4.67 4.59
N LYS A 67 2.50 5.70 5.31
CA LYS A 67 3.34 6.45 6.25
C LYS A 67 3.77 5.64 7.48
N LYS A 68 3.01 4.61 7.85
CA LYS A 68 3.27 3.72 9.00
C LYS A 68 3.98 2.42 8.62
N THR A 69 4.34 2.25 7.35
CA THR A 69 5.00 1.03 6.87
C THR A 69 6.25 0.64 7.67
N PRO A 70 7.20 1.54 8.02
CA PRO A 70 8.36 1.16 8.83
C PRO A 70 8.01 0.76 10.27
N ASP A 71 6.84 1.14 10.78
CA ASP A 71 6.36 0.69 12.10
C ASP A 71 5.81 -0.74 12.05
N LEU A 72 5.36 -1.19 10.87
CA LEU A 72 4.68 -2.46 10.66
C LEU A 72 5.58 -3.54 10.04
N VAL A 73 6.54 -3.14 9.20
CA VAL A 73 7.47 -4.04 8.50
C VAL A 73 8.85 -3.91 9.14
N PRO A 74 9.31 -4.89 9.95
CA PRO A 74 10.42 -4.72 10.90
C PRO A 74 11.77 -4.23 10.35
N LEU A 75 12.07 -4.46 9.07
CA LEU A 75 13.35 -4.11 8.46
C LEU A 75 13.23 -3.05 7.34
N CYS A 76 12.05 -2.42 7.22
CA CYS A 76 11.88 -1.26 6.33
C CYS A 76 12.57 -0.03 6.91
N HIS A 77 13.30 0.69 6.06
CA HIS A 77 13.82 2.01 6.42
C HIS A 77 12.67 3.00 6.59
N PRO A 78 12.76 3.94 7.56
CA PRO A 78 11.86 5.08 7.58
C PRO A 78 12.18 6.01 6.39
N LEU A 79 11.15 6.36 5.60
CA LEU A 79 11.30 7.18 4.40
C LEU A 79 10.41 8.43 4.44
N ALA A 80 10.97 9.55 3.98
CA ALA A 80 10.19 10.76 3.72
C ALA A 80 9.43 10.60 2.39
N LEU A 81 8.15 10.22 2.47
CA LEU A 81 7.30 10.05 1.29
C LEU A 81 6.92 11.41 0.69
N THR A 82 7.04 11.55 -0.62
CA THR A 82 6.75 12.81 -1.34
C THR A 82 5.37 12.80 -1.98
N ARG A 83 4.82 11.63 -2.30
CA ARG A 83 3.46 11.47 -2.84
C ARG A 83 2.90 10.10 -2.49
N ILE A 84 1.60 10.08 -2.18
CA ILE A 84 0.80 8.86 -2.10
C ILE A 84 -0.50 9.13 -2.86
N ALA A 85 -0.80 8.31 -3.86
CA ALA A 85 -2.06 8.35 -4.61
C ALA A 85 -2.67 6.95 -4.59
N ILE A 86 -3.97 6.86 -4.29
CA ILE A 86 -4.71 5.61 -4.23
C ILE A 86 -6.00 5.85 -5.00
N ASP A 87 -6.28 5.04 -6.01
CA ASP A 87 -7.46 5.14 -6.85
C ASP A 87 -8.26 3.84 -6.82
N PHE A 88 -9.58 3.96 -6.87
CA PHE A 88 -10.49 2.83 -6.88
C PHE A 88 -11.30 2.82 -8.16
N GLU A 89 -11.46 1.64 -8.75
CA GLU A 89 -12.34 1.39 -9.89
C GLU A 89 -13.35 0.32 -9.50
N VAL A 90 -14.64 0.65 -9.67
CA VAL A 90 -15.75 -0.27 -9.41
C VAL A 90 -16.01 -1.06 -10.69
N ASP A 91 -15.81 -2.37 -10.64
CA ASP A 91 -16.11 -3.30 -11.73
C ASP A 91 -17.36 -4.11 -11.37
N GLU A 92 -18.52 -3.57 -11.76
CA GLU A 92 -19.83 -4.19 -11.53
C GLU A 92 -19.94 -5.57 -12.19
N SER A 93 -19.37 -5.71 -13.39
CA SER A 93 -19.44 -6.94 -14.17
C SER A 93 -18.78 -8.13 -13.47
N SER A 94 -17.71 -7.87 -12.71
CA SER A 94 -16.97 -8.89 -11.96
C SER A 94 -17.24 -8.86 -10.46
N SER A 95 -18.16 -7.99 -10.01
CA SER A 95 -18.51 -7.72 -8.61
C SER A 95 -17.28 -7.50 -7.73
N ARG A 96 -16.44 -6.52 -8.12
CA ARG A 96 -15.19 -6.21 -7.42
C ARG A 96 -14.86 -4.72 -7.43
N ILE A 97 -13.98 -4.33 -6.51
CA ILE A 97 -13.31 -3.03 -6.51
C ILE A 97 -11.83 -3.27 -6.75
N LEU A 98 -11.29 -2.66 -7.80
CA LEU A 98 -9.86 -2.60 -8.08
C LEU A 98 -9.27 -1.40 -7.32
N CYS A 99 -8.14 -1.61 -6.66
CA CYS A 99 -7.37 -0.57 -5.98
C CYS A 99 -6.02 -0.44 -6.70
N ARG A 100 -5.66 0.77 -7.12
CA ARG A 100 -4.34 1.11 -7.66
C ARG A 100 -3.67 2.13 -6.76
N THR A 101 -2.49 1.81 -6.25
CA THR A 101 -1.72 2.71 -5.38
C THR A 101 -0.40 3.08 -6.04
N GLN A 102 0.00 4.34 -5.91
CA GLN A 102 1.30 4.86 -6.29
C GLN A 102 1.91 5.61 -5.11
N VAL A 103 3.12 5.21 -4.73
CA VAL A 103 3.92 5.88 -3.69
C VAL A 103 5.23 6.35 -4.28
N GLU A 104 5.67 7.53 -3.86
CA GLU A 104 6.91 8.15 -4.32
C GLU A 104 7.76 8.68 -3.16
N THR A 105 9.07 8.67 -3.37
CA THR A 105 10.05 9.34 -2.50
C THR A 105 11.26 9.82 -3.32
N ARG A 106 12.12 10.63 -2.69
CA ARG A 106 13.51 10.83 -3.11
C ARG A 106 14.42 10.27 -2.02
N GLY A 107 15.05 9.12 -2.27
CA GLY A 107 15.74 8.35 -1.23
C GLY A 107 16.72 7.31 -1.75
N GLN A 108 17.34 6.59 -0.82
CA GLN A 108 18.41 5.60 -1.08
C GLN A 108 17.88 4.18 -1.31
N THR A 109 16.60 3.93 -1.01
CA THR A 109 15.91 2.65 -1.19
C THR A 109 14.50 2.85 -1.73
N GLY A 110 13.94 1.79 -2.32
CA GLY A 110 12.61 1.80 -2.92
C GLY A 110 11.46 2.00 -1.93
N VAL A 111 10.25 2.14 -2.49
CA VAL A 111 8.99 2.37 -1.75
C VAL A 111 7.93 1.30 -2.05
N GLU A 112 8.38 0.10 -2.45
CA GLU A 112 7.53 -1.02 -2.80
C GLU A 112 6.66 -1.43 -1.61
N MET A 113 7.24 -1.46 -0.41
CA MET A 113 6.56 -1.87 0.81
C MET A 113 5.49 -0.86 1.22
N GLU A 114 5.75 0.45 1.07
CA GLU A 114 4.76 1.48 1.36
C GLU A 114 3.56 1.40 0.42
N ALA A 115 3.81 1.15 -0.87
CA ALA A 115 2.74 0.98 -1.85
C ALA A 115 1.94 -0.31 -1.60
N LEU A 116 2.58 -1.41 -1.20
CA LEU A 116 1.91 -2.67 -0.86
C LEU A 116 1.06 -2.52 0.41
N CYS A 117 1.62 -1.92 1.47
CA CYS A 117 0.94 -1.70 2.73
C CYS A 117 -0.30 -0.80 2.55
N ALA A 118 -0.17 0.28 1.80
CA ALA A 118 -1.30 1.16 1.46
C ALA A 118 -2.42 0.43 0.72
N THR A 119 -2.09 -0.35 -0.32
CA THR A 119 -3.08 -1.15 -1.05
C THR A 119 -3.78 -2.16 -0.14
N GLN A 120 -3.00 -2.88 0.69
CA GLN A 120 -3.55 -3.88 1.60
C GLN A 120 -4.51 -3.25 2.62
N VAL A 121 -4.09 -2.18 3.29
CA VAL A 121 -4.92 -1.54 4.32
C VAL A 121 -6.14 -0.85 3.71
N ALA A 122 -6.01 -0.24 2.53
CA ALA A 122 -7.15 0.28 1.78
C ALA A 122 -8.21 -0.81 1.53
N LEU A 123 -7.80 -1.99 1.04
CA LEU A 123 -8.71 -3.10 0.78
C LEU A 123 -9.29 -3.71 2.07
N LEU A 124 -8.49 -3.81 3.14
CA LEU A 124 -8.99 -4.22 4.46
C LEU A 124 -10.02 -3.24 5.02
N THR A 125 -9.86 -1.95 4.75
CA THR A 125 -10.83 -0.92 5.18
C THR A 125 -12.13 -0.96 4.38
N ILE A 126 -12.10 -1.42 3.12
CA ILE A 126 -13.33 -1.70 2.36
C ILE A 126 -14.04 -2.94 2.90
N TYR A 127 -13.28 -3.94 3.36
CA TYR A 127 -13.85 -5.16 3.93
C TYR A 127 -14.55 -4.91 5.27
N ASP A 128 -13.95 -4.09 6.14
CA ASP A 128 -14.50 -3.72 7.45
C ASP A 128 -15.81 -2.93 7.36
#